data_AF-A0AB37X852-F1
#
_entry.id   AF-A0AB37X852-F1
#
_cell.length_a   1.000
_cell.length_b   1.000
_cell.length_c   1.000
_cell.angle_alpha   90.00
_cell.angle_beta   90.00
_cell.angle_gamma   90.00
#
_symmetry.space_group_name_H-M   'P 1'
#
loop_
_entity.id
_entity.type
_entity.pdbx_description
1 polymer ?
#
loop_
_entity_poly.entity_id
_entity_poly.type
_entity_poly.pdbx_seq_one_letter_code
_entity_poly.pdbx_strand_id
1 'polypeptide(L)' 'MDTTHWEELKQWLETQYETQRALADPYATANQYAYSEACGRRDALHEVLAHIELMELKAI' A
#
# COMPACT_ATOMS: atom_id res chain seq x y z
N MET A 1 1.54 -17.06 -15.37
CA MET A 1 1.86 -15.62 -15.21
C MET A 1 3.37 -15.50 -15.16
N ASP A 2 3.92 -14.46 -15.77
CA ASP A 2 5.34 -14.15 -15.57
C ASP A 2 5.52 -13.71 -14.11
N THR A 3 6.06 -14.61 -13.28
CA THR A 3 6.11 -14.46 -11.83
C THR A 3 7.03 -13.32 -11.39
N THR A 4 8.00 -12.94 -12.23
CA THR A 4 8.96 -11.88 -11.94
C THR A 4 8.30 -10.52 -11.87
N HIS A 5 7.52 -10.15 -12.90
CA HIS A 5 6.79 -8.87 -12.92
C HIS A 5 5.73 -8.77 -11.83
N TRP A 6 5.17 -9.91 -11.40
CA TRP A 6 4.19 -9.97 -10.32
C TRP A 6 4.81 -9.71 -8.95
N GLU A 7 5.95 -10.34 -8.65
CA GLU A 7 6.70 -10.09 -7.42
C GLU A 7 7.23 -8.65 -7.36
N GLU A 8 7.74 -8.11 -8.47
CA GLU A 8 8.17 -6.71 -8.56
C GLU A 8 7.03 -5.73 -8.26
N LEU A 9 5.82 -6.00 -8.77
CA LEU A 9 4.64 -5.20 -8.48
C LEU A 9 4.27 -5.24 -7.00
N LYS A 10 4.29 -6.42 -6.37
CA LYS A 10 4.00 -6.57 -4.93
C LYS A 10 5.00 -5.78 -4.09
N GLN A 11 6.28 -5.95 -4.36
CA GLN A 11 7.33 -5.25 -3.62
C GLN A 11 7.24 -3.72 -3.80
N TRP A 12 6.87 -3.25 -5.00
CA TRP A 12 6.61 -1.84 -5.23
C TRP A 12 5.42 -1.33 -4.41
N LEU A 13 4.31 -2.07 -4.40
CA LEU A 13 3.10 -1.72 -3.62
C LEU A 13 3.39 -1.66 -2.12
N GLU A 14 4.13 -2.63 -1.58
CA GLU A 14 4.56 -2.65 -0.17
C GLU A 14 5.42 -1.42 0.17
N THR A 15 6.36 -1.06 -0.71
CA THR A 15 7.20 0.13 -0.52
C THR A 15 6.37 1.41 -0.51
N GLN A 16 5.38 1.52 -1.41
CA GLN A 16 4.46 2.66 -1.41
C GLN A 16 3.62 2.70 -0.14
N TYR A 17 3.12 1.54 0.31
CA TYR A 17 2.30 1.45 1.52
C TYR A 17 3.07 1.95 2.75
N GLU A 18 4.29 1.48 2.97
CA GLU A 18 5.11 1.93 4.10
C GLU A 18 5.46 3.42 4.00
N THR A 19 5.69 3.94 2.79
CA THR A 19 5.90 5.38 2.57
C THR A 19 4.67 6.19 2.97
N GLN A 20 3.47 5.82 2.52
CA GLN A 20 2.24 6.53 2.87
C GLN A 20 1.92 6.38 4.37
N ARG A 21 2.21 5.23 4.96
CA ARG A 21 2.04 4.99 6.40
C ARG A 21 2.92 5.92 7.24
N ALA A 22 4.17 6.15 6.83
CA ALA A 22 5.05 7.10 7.50
C ALA A 22 4.56 8.57 7.37
N LEU A 23 3.96 8.91 6.23
CA LEU A 23 3.37 10.24 6.00
C LEU A 23 2.02 10.44 6.71
N ALA A 24 1.30 9.34 6.98
CA ALA A 24 0.06 9.29 7.74
C ALA A 24 0.28 9.27 9.25
N ASP A 25 1.44 9.77 9.72
CA ASP A 25 1.70 9.99 11.15
C ASP A 25 1.21 11.40 11.54
N PRO A 26 0.24 11.52 12.49
CA PRO A 26 -0.28 12.81 12.92
C PRO A 26 0.78 13.70 13.60
N TYR A 27 1.92 13.14 14.02
CA TYR A 27 3.04 13.89 14.58
C TYR A 27 4.09 14.28 13.53
N ALA A 28 4.04 13.72 12.32
CA ALA A 28 5.01 14.01 11.26
C ALA A 28 4.68 15.27 10.45
N THR A 29 3.43 15.74 10.47
CA THR A 29 3.03 16.94 9.71
C THR A 29 1.94 17.75 10.42
N ALA A 30 2.07 19.08 10.38
CA ALA A 30 1.01 20.00 10.82
C ALA A 30 -0.04 20.25 9.71
N ASN A 31 0.19 19.75 8.48
CA ASN A 31 -0.71 19.92 7.36
C ASN A 31 -1.78 18.81 7.36
N GLN A 32 -2.97 19.14 7.82
CA GLN A 32 -4.12 18.22 7.90
C GLN A 32 -4.55 17.64 6.55
N TYR A 33 -4.43 18.42 5.47
CA TYR A 33 -4.79 17.93 4.13
C TYR A 33 -3.80 16.85 3.68
N ALA A 34 -2.50 17.10 3.82
CA ALA A 34 -1.46 16.13 3.47
C ALA A 34 -1.56 14.84 4.31
N TYR A 35 -1.87 14.97 5.60
CA TYR A 35 -2.15 13.84 6.48
C TYR A 35 -3.35 13.03 6.00
N SER A 36 -4.49 13.68 5.74
CA SER A 36 -5.72 13.01 5.31
C SER A 36 -5.55 12.29 3.96
N GLU A 37 -4.84 12.92 3.02
CA GLU A 37 -4.46 12.32 1.74
C GLU A 37 -3.56 11.08 1.94
N ALA A 38 -2.56 11.17 2.82
CA ALA A 38 -1.67 10.05 3.11
C ALA A 38 -2.44 8.86 3.75
N CYS A 39 -3.38 9.14 4.67
CA CYS A 39 -4.27 8.11 5.22
C CYS A 39 -5.10 7.44 4.11
N GLY A 40 -5.76 8.22 3.25
CA GLY A 40 -6.57 7.66 2.17
C GLY A 40 -5.76 6.80 1.19
N ARG A 41 -4.54 7.23 0.84
CA ARG A 41 -3.64 6.46 -0.03
C ARG A 41 -3.13 5.19 0.65
N ARG A 42 -2.78 5.25 1.93
CA ARG A 42 -2.38 4.08 2.73
C ARG A 42 -3.49 3.04 2.74
N ASP A 43 -4.73 3.46 2.99
CA ASP A 43 -5.87 2.55 3.10
C ASP A 43 -6.18 1.89 1.74
N ALA A 44 -6.14 2.65 0.65
CA ALA A 44 -6.29 2.10 -0.70
C ALA A 44 -5.19 1.08 -1.05
N LEU A 45 -3.93 1.35 -0.70
CA LEU A 45 -2.82 0.42 -0.93
C LEU A 45 -2.97 -0.87 -0.11
N HIS A 46 -3.43 -0.76 1.13
CA HIS A 46 -3.72 -1.91 1.98
C HIS A 46 -4.83 -2.80 1.37
N GLU A 47 -5.90 -2.21 0.85
CA GLU A 47 -6.97 -2.96 0.17
C GLU A 47 -6.47 -3.70 -1.08
N VAL A 48 -5.62 -3.06 -1.88
CA VAL A 48 -5.02 -3.70 -3.07
C VAL A 48 -4.13 -4.87 -2.68
N LEU A 49 -3.26 -4.69 -1.68
CA LEU A 49 -2.39 -5.76 -1.18
C LEU A 49 -3.21 -6.94 -0.63
N ALA A 50 -4.23 -6.67 0.19
CA ALA A 50 -5.12 -7.71 0.70
C ALA A 50 -5.86 -8.44 -0.42
N HIS A 51 -6.26 -7.75 -1.49
CA HIS A 51 -6.87 -8.38 -2.65
C HIS A 51 -5.90 -9.31 -3.39
N ILE A 52 -4.65 -8.88 -3.57
CA ILE A 52 -3.59 -9.69 -4.18
C ILE A 52 -3.35 -10.97 -3.37
N GLU A 53 -3.21 -10.87 -2.05
CA GLU A 53 -3.05 -12.04 -1.17
C GLU A 53 -4.22 -13.02 -1.30
N LEU A 54 -5.46 -12.51 -1.35
CA LEU A 54 -6.65 -13.34 -1.55
C LEU A 54 -6.68 -14.03 -2.93
N MET A 55 -6.19 -13.38 -3.99
CA MET A 55 -6.07 -13.99 -5.30
C MET A 55 -5.05 -15.13 -5.31
N GLU A 56 -3.92 -14.95 -4.63
CA GLU A 56 -2.88 -15.97 -4.50
C GLU A 56 -3.37 -17.18 -3.70
N LEU A 57 -4.09 -16.95 -2.59
CA LEU A 57 -4.70 -18.02 -1.80
C LEU A 57 -5.72 -18.85 -2.59
N LYS A 58 -6.46 -18.24 -3.53
CA LYS A 58 -7.42 -18.94 -4.40
C LYS A 58 -6.77 -19.70 -5.56
N ALA A 59 -5.53 -19.37 -5.90
CA ALA A 59 -4.78 -20.02 -6.96
C ALA A 59 -4.06 -21.30 -6.50
N ILE A 60 -3.97 -21.50 -5.18
CA ILE A 60 -3.46 -22.71 -4.50
C ILE A 60 -4.60 -23.73 -4.34
#